data_AF-A0A0U4BDH8-F1
#
_entry.id   AF-A0A0U4BDH8-F1
#
_cell.length_a   1.000
_cell.length_b   1.000
_cell.length_c   1.000
_cell.angle_alpha   90.00
_cell.angle_beta   90.00
_cell.angle_gamma   90.00
#
_symmetry.space_group_name_H-M   'P 1'
#
loop_
_entity.id
_entity.type
_entity.pdbx_description
1 polymer ?
#
loop_
_entity_poly.entity_id
_entity_poly.type
_entity_poly.pdbx_seq_one_letter_code
_entity_poly.pdbx_strand_id
1 'polypeptide(L)'
;MRIRRGLEEQRDAMVADYLSGKGSVLLARKYGLVDSTVIKHLKASGVRMRTGEKLTSEDMIEVSRLRQSGWSHQRIADQFGANRSTVSPRLRREQRRNA
;
A
#
# COMPACT_ATOMS: atom_id res chain seq x y z
N MET A 1 -10.70 29.43 9.53
CA MET A 1 -11.84 28.51 9.26
C MET A 1 -11.64 27.88 7.88
N ARG A 2 -11.99 26.59 7.69
CA ARG A 2 -12.01 25.80 6.42
C ARG A 2 -10.78 24.96 5.97
N ILE A 3 -10.04 24.30 6.88
CA ILE A 3 -9.07 23.24 6.45
C ILE A 3 -9.56 21.81 6.79
N ARG A 4 -10.63 21.67 7.60
CA ARG A 4 -11.04 20.35 8.13
C ARG A 4 -11.81 19.45 7.15
N ARG A 5 -12.56 20.02 6.20
CA ARG A 5 -13.47 19.23 5.32
C ARG A 5 -12.74 18.37 4.29
N GLY A 6 -11.70 18.92 3.64
CA GLY A 6 -10.93 18.18 2.63
C GLY A 6 -10.15 16.98 3.21
N LEU A 7 -9.77 17.04 4.48
CA LEU A 7 -9.06 15.95 5.15
C LEU A 7 -9.99 14.75 5.42
N GLU A 8 -11.28 15.01 5.68
CA GLU A 8 -12.28 13.95 5.89
C GLU A 8 -12.65 13.26 4.57
N GLU A 9 -12.81 14.01 3.49
CA GLU A 9 -13.01 13.44 2.13
C GLU A 9 -11.79 12.63 1.69
N GLN A 10 -10.58 13.12 1.97
CA GLN A 10 -9.35 12.39 1.69
C GLN A 10 -9.26 11.09 2.51
N ARG A 11 -9.71 11.11 3.76
CA ARG A 11 -9.78 9.93 4.63
C ARG A 11 -10.77 8.89 4.09
N ASP A 12 -11.96 9.33 3.68
CA ASP A 12 -13.00 8.43 3.18
C ASP A 12 -12.59 7.78 1.84
N ALA A 13 -12.03 8.58 0.93
CA ALA A 13 -11.44 8.07 -0.31
C ALA A 13 -10.32 7.05 -0.04
N MET A 14 -9.45 7.33 0.94
CA MET A 14 -8.39 6.41 1.33
C MET A 14 -8.92 5.11 1.94
N VAL A 15 -10.02 5.16 2.70
CA VAL A 15 -10.72 3.97 3.20
C VAL A 15 -11.33 3.18 2.04
N ALA A 16 -11.99 3.84 1.10
CA ALA A 16 -12.58 3.19 -0.07
C ALA A 16 -11.52 2.48 -0.93
N ASP A 17 -10.39 3.13 -1.20
CA ASP A 17 -9.25 2.51 -1.90
C ASP A 17 -8.64 1.36 -1.07
N TYR A 18 -8.56 1.46 0.26
CA TYR A 18 -8.11 0.35 1.10
C TYR A 18 -9.07 -0.86 1.04
N LEU A 19 -10.38 -0.60 1.11
CA LEU A 19 -11.43 -1.62 1.01
C LEU A 19 -11.49 -2.25 -0.38
N SER A 20 -11.17 -1.50 -1.43
CA SER A 20 -11.06 -2.02 -2.80
C SER A 20 -9.94 -3.06 -2.94
N GLY A 21 -9.00 -3.10 -1.99
CA GLY A 21 -7.90 -4.05 -1.97
C GLY A 21 -6.52 -3.41 -2.12
N LYS A 22 -6.42 -2.07 -2.19
CA LYS A 22 -5.12 -1.40 -2.25
C LYS A 22 -4.43 -1.41 -0.89
N GLY A 23 -3.13 -1.65 -0.87
CA GLY A 23 -2.39 -1.65 0.37
C GLY A 23 -2.22 -0.27 0.97
N SER A 24 -1.99 -0.25 2.28
CA SER A 24 -1.68 0.95 3.05
C SER A 24 -0.50 1.77 2.48
N VAL A 25 0.44 1.11 1.81
CA VAL A 25 1.60 1.76 1.21
C VAL A 25 1.28 2.45 -0.12
N LEU A 26 0.49 1.79 -0.97
CA LEU A 26 0.04 2.42 -2.22
C LEU A 26 -0.80 3.66 -1.92
N LEU A 27 -1.64 3.58 -0.89
CA LEU A 27 -2.40 4.72 -0.36
C LEU A 27 -1.46 5.82 0.14
N ALA A 28 -0.45 5.49 0.94
CA ALA A 28 0.55 6.45 1.41
C ALA A 28 1.17 7.23 0.24
N ARG A 29 1.59 6.55 -0.83
CA ARG A 29 2.11 7.21 -2.03
C ARG A 29 1.04 8.02 -2.77
N LYS A 30 -0.14 7.45 -2.99
CA LYS A 30 -1.25 8.09 -3.73
C LYS A 30 -1.68 9.40 -3.07
N TYR A 31 -1.68 9.43 -1.74
CA TYR A 31 -2.11 10.58 -0.94
C TYR A 31 -0.95 11.44 -0.41
N GLY A 32 0.31 11.09 -0.72
CA GLY A 32 1.49 11.80 -0.22
C GLY A 32 1.68 11.73 1.30
N LEU A 33 1.14 10.68 1.94
CA LEU A 33 1.19 10.46 3.38
C LEU A 33 2.24 9.41 3.74
N VAL A 34 2.70 9.44 4.98
CA VAL A 34 3.48 8.34 5.57
C VAL A 34 2.57 7.16 5.90
N ASP A 35 3.09 5.92 5.78
CA ASP A 35 2.36 4.68 6.06
C ASP A 35 1.70 4.71 7.44
N SER A 36 2.43 5.19 8.45
CA SER A 36 1.97 5.30 9.83
C SER A 36 0.77 6.24 9.97
N THR A 37 0.72 7.30 9.15
CA THR A 37 -0.41 8.24 9.10
C THR A 37 -1.61 7.60 8.42
N VAL A 38 -1.41 6.89 7.30
CA VAL A 38 -2.48 6.11 6.64
C VAL A 38 -3.07 5.08 7.60
N ILE A 39 -2.23 4.31 8.30
CA ILE A 39 -2.64 3.31 9.28
C ILE A 39 -3.43 3.97 10.42
N LYS A 40 -2.97 5.11 10.95
CA LYS A 40 -3.71 5.87 11.98
C LYS A 40 -5.09 6.32 11.48
N HIS A 41 -5.18 6.83 10.26
CA HIS A 41 -6.44 7.25 9.67
C HIS A 41 -7.38 6.08 9.38
N LEU A 42 -6.88 4.96 8.86
CA LEU A 42 -7.66 3.73 8.65
C LEU A 42 -8.19 3.17 9.98
N LYS A 43 -7.37 3.19 11.03
CA LYS A 43 -7.77 2.81 12.40
C LYS A 43 -8.86 3.74 12.94
N ALA A 44 -8.69 5.05 12.76
CA ALA A 44 -9.66 6.05 13.19
C ALA A 44 -10.99 5.94 12.44
N SER A 45 -10.97 5.46 11.19
CA SER A 45 -12.18 5.11 10.43
C SER A 45 -12.84 3.80 10.85
N GLY A 46 -12.28 3.06 11.82
CA GLY A 46 -12.83 1.76 12.25
C GLY A 46 -12.57 0.61 11.29
N VAL A 47 -11.68 0.79 10.30
CA VAL A 47 -11.36 -0.26 9.34
C VAL A 47 -10.52 -1.35 10.02
N ARG A 48 -10.99 -2.59 9.94
CA ARG A 48 -10.25 -3.76 10.44
C ARG A 48 -9.00 -3.93 9.58
N MET A 49 -7.82 -3.69 10.18
CA MET A 49 -6.56 -3.88 9.49
C MET A 49 -6.38 -5.35 9.10
N ARG A 50 -5.88 -5.59 7.89
CA ARG A 50 -5.53 -6.94 7.44
C ARG A 50 -4.22 -7.33 8.13
N THR A 51 -4.32 -8.00 9.27
CA THR A 51 -3.18 -8.29 10.17
C THR A 51 -2.13 -9.21 9.53
N GLY A 52 -2.41 -9.85 8.39
CA GLY A 52 -1.51 -10.80 7.74
C GLY A 52 -0.81 -10.31 6.47
N GLU A 53 -1.29 -9.25 5.82
CA GLU A 53 -0.86 -8.92 4.45
C GLU A 53 -0.50 -7.44 4.32
N LYS A 54 0.76 -7.12 4.63
CA LYS A 54 1.33 -5.79 4.40
C LYS A 54 1.38 -5.40 2.91
N LEU A 55 1.35 -6.39 2.01
CA LEU A 55 1.23 -6.18 0.56
C LEU A 55 0.04 -6.98 0.02
N THR A 56 -0.92 -6.29 -0.58
CA THR A 56 -2.05 -6.92 -1.27
C THR A 56 -1.66 -7.36 -2.67
N SER A 57 -2.47 -8.19 -3.32
CA SER A 57 -2.21 -8.61 -4.71
C SER A 57 -2.12 -7.43 -5.67
N GLU A 58 -2.89 -6.36 -5.45
CA GLU A 58 -2.78 -5.10 -6.21
C GLU A 58 -1.42 -4.41 -6.00
N ASP A 59 -0.91 -4.38 -4.76
CA ASP A 59 0.43 -3.85 -4.51
C ASP A 59 1.47 -4.69 -5.24
N MET A 60 1.29 -6.01 -5.28
CA MET A 60 2.22 -6.90 -5.97
C MET A 60 2.25 -6.68 -7.49
N ILE A 61 1.13 -6.26 -8.09
CA ILE A 61 1.08 -5.85 -9.50
C ILE A 61 1.93 -4.59 -9.71
N GLU A 62 1.82 -3.60 -8.83
CA GLU A 62 2.64 -2.38 -8.89
C GLU A 62 4.12 -2.67 -8.61
N VAL A 63 4.44 -3.52 -7.63
CA VAL A 63 5.80 -4.02 -7.34
C VAL A 63 6.38 -4.71 -8.57
N SER A 64 5.59 -5.52 -9.28
CA SER A 64 6.00 -6.17 -10.54
C SER A 64 6.27 -5.15 -11.65
N ARG A 65 5.42 -4.13 -11.79
CA ARG A 65 5.64 -3.03 -12.75
C ARG A 65 6.91 -2.25 -12.45
N LEU A 66 7.10 -1.83 -11.20
CA LEU A 66 8.31 -1.13 -10.75
C LEU A 66 9.56 -1.97 -11.00
N ARG A 67 9.47 -3.28 -10.78
CA ARG A 67 10.54 -4.22 -11.09
C ARG A 67 10.87 -4.25 -12.58
N GLN A 68 9.86 -4.29 -13.44
CA GLN A 68 10.04 -4.21 -14.90
C GLN A 68 10.62 -2.86 -15.34
N SER A 69 10.30 -1.78 -14.62
CA SER A 69 10.91 -0.45 -14.80
C SER A 69 12.35 -0.34 -14.25
N GLY A 70 12.97 -1.45 -13.82
CA GLY A 70 14.37 -1.48 -13.38
C GLY A 70 14.59 -1.22 -11.89
N TRP A 71 13.55 -1.19 -11.05
CA TRP A 71 13.71 -0.98 -9.62
C TRP A 71 14.22 -2.24 -8.89
N SER A 72 15.14 -2.03 -7.93
CA SER A 72 15.71 -3.12 -7.13
C SER A 72 14.73 -3.60 -6.05
N HIS A 73 14.82 -4.88 -5.66
CA HIS A 73 13.98 -5.44 -4.58
C HIS A 73 14.11 -4.66 -3.27
N GLN A 74 15.30 -4.12 -2.97
CA GLN A 74 15.54 -3.35 -1.76
C GLN A 74 14.87 -1.98 -1.84
N ARG A 75 14.96 -1.29 -2.99
CA ARG A 75 14.28 -0.01 -3.20
C ARG A 75 12.77 -0.16 -3.18
N ILE A 76 12.25 -1.27 -3.71
CA ILE A 76 10.83 -1.61 -3.62
C ILE A 76 10.47 -1.96 -2.16
N ALA A 77 11.22 -2.79 -1.47
CA ALA A 77 10.94 -3.13 -0.07
C ALA A 77 10.92 -1.90 0.86
N ASP A 78 11.90 -1.01 0.69
CA ASP A 78 12.00 0.27 1.39
C ASP A 78 10.78 1.16 1.09
N GLN A 79 10.46 1.33 -0.20
CA GLN A 79 9.29 2.10 -0.64
C GLN A 79 7.97 1.50 -0.14
N PHE A 80 7.91 0.18 0.00
CA PHE A 80 6.72 -0.54 0.45
C PHE A 80 6.70 -0.79 1.97
N GLY A 81 7.62 -0.20 2.75
CA GLY A 81 7.67 -0.39 4.21
C GLY A 81 7.71 -1.87 4.63
N ALA A 82 8.19 -2.72 3.73
CA ALA A 82 8.14 -4.17 3.84
C ALA A 82 9.54 -4.73 3.90
N ASN A 83 9.72 -5.85 4.57
CA ASN A 83 11.01 -6.49 4.59
C ASN A 83 11.30 -7.11 3.21
N ARG A 84 12.51 -6.92 2.69
CA ARG A 84 12.98 -7.60 1.47
C ARG A 84 12.72 -9.12 1.52
N SER A 85 12.85 -9.71 2.70
CA SER A 85 12.64 -11.14 2.96
C SER A 85 11.18 -11.58 2.82
N THR A 86 10.23 -10.63 2.89
CA THR A 86 8.81 -10.85 2.63
C THR A 86 8.45 -10.56 1.17
N VAL A 87 9.03 -9.50 0.59
CA VAL A 87 8.74 -9.06 -0.79
C VAL A 87 9.27 -10.05 -1.82
N SER A 88 10.49 -10.58 -1.63
CA SER A 88 11.12 -11.48 -2.61
C SER A 88 10.35 -12.78 -2.87
N PRO A 89 9.98 -13.60 -1.86
CA PRO A 89 9.22 -14.83 -2.10
C PRO A 89 7.81 -14.55 -2.64
N ARG A 90 7.17 -13.46 -2.21
CA ARG A 90 5.83 -13.08 -2.66
C ARG A 90 5.82 -12.59 -4.11
N LEU A 91 6.83 -11.80 -4.51
CA LEU A 91 7.00 -11.33 -5.88
C LEU A 91 7.33 -12.47 -6.85
N ARG A 92 8.09 -13.48 -6.40
CA ARG A 92 8.30 -14.70 -7.21
C ARG A 92 7.01 -15.50 -7.41
N ARG A 93 6.15 -15.59 -6.41
CA ARG A 93 4.84 -16.26 -6.53
C ARG A 93 3.91 -15.53 -7.50
N GLU A 94 3.84 -14.21 -7.41
CA GLU A 94 2.99 -13.40 -8.29
C GLU A 94 3.50 -13.36 -9.73
N GLN A 95 4.82 -13.26 -9.96
CA GLN A 95 5.39 -13.38 -11.31
C GLN A 95 5.08 -14.73 -11.97
N ARG A 96 4.99 -15.82 -11.20
CA ARG A 96 4.61 -17.14 -11.72
C ARG A 96 3.10 -17.28 -11.98
N ARG A 97 2.28 -16.46 -11.32
CA ARG A 97 0.82 -16.43 -11.51
C ARG A 97 0.42 -15.59 -12.73
N ASN A 98 1.28 -14.67 -13.15
CA ASN A 98 1.06 -13.72 -14.24
C ASN A 98 1.92 -14.02 -15.49
N ALA A 99 2.51 -15.21 -15.56
CA ALA A 99 3.22 -15.76 -16.72
C ALA A 99 2.39 -16.91 -17.30
#